data_AF-A0AA47N5B7-F1
#
_entry.id   AF-A0AA47N5B7-F1
#
_cell.length_a   1.000
_cell.length_b   1.000
_cell.length_c   1.000
_cell.angle_alpha   90.00
_cell.angle_beta   90.00
_cell.angle_gamma   90.00
#
_symmetry.space_group_name_H-M   'P 1'
#
loop_
_entity.id
_entity.type
_entity.pdbx_description
1 polymer ?
#
loop_
_entity_poly.entity_id
_entity_poly.type
_entity_poly.pdbx_seq_one_letter_code
_entity_poly.pdbx_strand_id
1 'polypeptide(L)'
;MFTEEMHPQYQIDDSSSSAATAPRLTQKKLDLRSPLSEKRKREITDKIAEFVGLDMRPVNIVEGEGFKELMRTLEPGYTVPKTVMNAVNAKYTSTRAEISK
;
A
#
# COMPACT_ATOMS: atom_id res chain seq x y z
N MET A 1 29.18 4.04 3.58
CA MET A 1 29.11 2.57 3.75
C MET A 1 27.65 2.22 3.98
N PHE A 2 26.95 1.76 2.94
CA PHE A 2 25.61 1.20 3.08
C PHE A 2 25.79 -0.29 3.37
N THR A 3 25.40 -0.73 4.56
CA THR A 3 25.31 -2.16 4.85
C THR A 3 24.14 -2.71 4.04
N GLU A 4 24.46 -3.50 3.03
CA GLU A 4 23.52 -4.26 2.24
C GLU A 4 23.00 -5.39 3.15
N GLU A 5 22.03 -5.07 4.02
CA GLU A 5 21.28 -6.10 4.73
C GLU A 5 20.48 -6.88 3.69
N MET A 6 21.09 -7.95 3.20
CA MET A 6 20.50 -8.92 2.30
C MET A 6 19.26 -9.48 2.97
N HIS A 7 18.10 -9.02 2.53
CA HIS A 7 16.83 -9.66 2.87
C HIS A 7 16.92 -11.15 2.52
N PRO A 8 16.41 -12.05 3.38
CA PRO A 8 16.42 -13.48 3.09
C PRO A 8 15.79 -13.71 1.71
N GLN A 9 16.45 -14.53 0.88
CA GLN A 9 15.91 -14.89 -0.42
C GLN A 9 14.50 -15.44 -0.24
N TYR A 10 13.57 -14.94 -1.06
CA TYR A 10 12.21 -15.44 -1.13
C TYR A 10 12.26 -16.92 -1.55
N GLN A 11 12.15 -17.83 -0.56
CA GLN A 11 12.07 -19.26 -0.80
C GLN A 11 10.63 -19.61 -1.17
N ILE A 12 10.47 -20.25 -2.33
CA ILE A 12 9.18 -20.76 -2.77
C ILE A 12 9.02 -22.14 -2.11
N ASP A 13 8.31 -22.20 -1.00
CA ASP A 13 7.93 -23.46 -0.37
C ASP A 13 6.80 -24.11 -1.18
N ASP A 14 7.15 -24.98 -2.13
CA ASP A 14 6.19 -25.91 -2.76
C ASP A 14 5.94 -27.06 -1.77
N SER A 15 4.89 -26.96 -0.99
CA SER A 15 4.46 -28.01 -0.07
C SER A 15 2.95 -28.13 -0.07
N SER A 16 2.47 -28.95 -1.01
CA SER A 16 1.13 -29.52 -0.98
C SER A 16 1.02 -30.54 0.16
N SER A 17 0.37 -30.16 1.26
CA SER A 17 -0.05 -31.10 2.31
C SER A 17 -1.54 -30.91 2.62
N SER A 18 -2.29 -31.99 2.39
CA SER A 18 -3.74 -32.10 2.59
C SER A 18 -4.06 -32.16 4.09
N ALA A 19 -4.85 -31.20 4.59
CA ALA A 19 -5.28 -31.15 5.98
C ALA A 19 -6.79 -31.43 6.14
N ALA A 20 -7.09 -32.33 7.07
CA ALA A 20 -8.42 -32.83 7.42
C ALA A 20 -9.40 -31.73 7.87
N THR A 21 -10.68 -31.93 7.54
CA THR A 21 -11.79 -31.00 7.80
C THR A 21 -12.26 -31.08 9.26
N ALA A 22 -12.02 -30.02 10.04
CA ALA A 22 -12.64 -29.79 11.35
C ALA A 22 -13.78 -28.74 11.24
N PRO A 23 -14.84 -28.83 12.05
CA PRO A 23 -15.95 -27.87 12.01
C PRO A 23 -15.51 -26.51 12.55
N ARG A 24 -15.63 -25.49 11.70
CA ARG A 24 -15.07 -24.15 11.91
C ARG A 24 -16.07 -23.28 12.71
N LEU A 25 -15.75 -23.02 13.98
CA LEU A 25 -16.43 -21.97 14.77
C LEU A 25 -16.30 -20.62 14.03
N THR A 26 -17.42 -19.97 13.73
CA THR A 26 -17.45 -18.64 13.11
C THR A 26 -17.05 -17.59 14.15
N GLN A 27 -15.75 -17.42 14.35
CA GLN A 27 -15.22 -16.31 15.13
C GLN A 27 -15.32 -15.04 14.27
N LYS A 28 -16.19 -14.10 14.67
CA LYS A 28 -16.16 -12.72 14.14
C LYS A 28 -14.78 -12.15 14.49
N LYS A 29 -13.92 -11.98 13.49
CA LYS A 29 -12.61 -11.36 13.64
C LYS A 29 -12.84 -9.91 14.05
N LEU A 30 -12.62 -9.59 15.33
CA LEU A 30 -12.44 -8.20 15.73
C LEU A 30 -11.18 -7.71 15.02
N ASP A 31 -11.32 -6.72 14.13
CA ASP A 31 -10.16 -6.03 13.59
C ASP A 31 -9.58 -5.16 14.70
N LEU A 32 -8.66 -5.73 15.50
CA LEU A 32 -7.90 -5.05 16.56
C LEU A 32 -6.86 -4.06 16.00
N ARG A 33 -7.01 -3.63 14.74
CA ARG A 33 -6.06 -2.71 14.11
C ARG A 33 -6.30 -1.33 14.70
N SER A 34 -5.31 -0.82 15.43
CA SER A 34 -5.33 0.55 15.93
C SER A 34 -5.66 1.50 14.79
N PRO A 35 -6.67 2.38 14.93
CA PRO A 35 -7.01 3.33 13.90
C PRO A 35 -5.79 4.21 13.61
N LEU A 36 -5.38 4.26 12.34
CA LEU A 36 -4.29 5.13 11.90
C LEU A 36 -4.66 6.59 12.16
N SER A 37 -3.70 7.40 12.61
CA SER A 37 -3.91 8.84 12.75
C SER A 37 -4.17 9.49 11.39
N GLU A 38 -5.01 10.53 11.35
CA GLU A 38 -5.31 11.25 10.11
C GLU A 38 -4.05 11.86 9.46
N LYS A 39 -3.09 12.29 10.29
CA LYS A 39 -1.78 12.75 9.82
C LYS A 39 -1.05 11.65 9.04
N ARG A 40 -0.98 10.44 9.61
CA ARG A 40 -0.30 9.31 8.97
C ARG A 40 -0.99 8.89 7.67
N LYS A 41 -2.33 8.87 7.64
CA LYS A 41 -3.09 8.59 6.41
C LYS A 41 -2.77 9.59 5.31
N ARG A 42 -2.67 10.87 5.65
CA ARG A 42 -2.29 11.92 4.69
C ARG A 42 -0.87 11.71 4.17
N GLU A 43 0.10 11.48 5.05
CA GLU A 43 1.49 11.21 4.66
C GLU A 43 1.61 10.03 3.69
N ILE A 44 0.92 8.91 3.97
CA ILE A 44 0.91 7.76 3.07
C ILE A 44 0.30 8.13 1.71
N THR A 45 -0.83 8.84 1.71
CA THR A 45 -1.50 9.28 0.47
C THR A 45 -0.60 10.17 -0.39
N ASP A 46 0.13 11.09 0.25
CA ASP A 46 1.07 11.98 -0.44
C ASP A 46 2.25 11.19 -1.05
N LYS A 47 2.75 10.17 -0.35
CA LYS A 47 3.80 9.27 -0.85
C LYS A 47 3.32 8.36 -1.98
N ILE A 48 2.07 7.92 -1.96
CA ILE A 48 1.48 7.19 -3.09
C ILE A 48 1.39 8.09 -4.32
N ALA A 49 0.95 9.34 -4.16
CA ALA A 49 0.90 10.29 -5.28
C ALA A 49 2.29 10.59 -5.86
N GLU A 50 3.31 10.68 -4.99
CA GLU A 50 4.71 10.82 -5.39
C GLU A 50 5.21 9.61 -6.16
N PHE A 51 4.95 8.38 -5.69
CA PHE A 51 5.25 7.15 -6.41
C PHE A 51 4.60 7.12 -7.80
N VAL A 52 3.32 7.47 -7.90
CA VAL A 52 2.60 7.51 -9.18
C VAL A 52 3.27 8.48 -10.15
N GLY A 53 3.66 9.67 -9.67
CA GLY A 53 4.31 10.69 -10.48
C GLY A 53 5.75 10.35 -10.89
N LEU A 54 6.58 9.90 -9.94
CA LEU A 54 8.00 9.59 -10.19
C LEU A 54 8.17 8.38 -11.10
N ASP A 55 7.33 7.35 -10.92
CA ASP A 55 7.42 6.10 -11.67
C ASP A 55 6.54 6.11 -12.93
N MET A 56 5.92 7.25 -13.26
CA MET A 56 5.03 7.44 -14.41
C MET A 56 3.93 6.37 -14.47
N ARG A 57 3.39 5.98 -13.30
CA ARG A 57 2.36 4.95 -13.22
C ARG A 57 0.99 5.53 -13.54
N PRO A 58 0.08 4.74 -14.14
CA PRO A 58 -1.30 5.18 -14.24
C PRO A 58 -1.93 5.23 -12.84
N VAL A 59 -2.80 6.21 -12.59
CA VAL A 59 -3.40 6.43 -11.26
C VAL A 59 -4.21 5.22 -10.78
N ASN A 60 -4.79 4.45 -11.69
CA ASN A 60 -5.56 3.24 -11.39
C ASN A 60 -4.72 2.10 -10.77
N ILE A 61 -3.37 2.21 -10.72
CA ILE A 61 -2.50 1.23 -10.06
C ILE A 61 -2.89 1.00 -8.59
N VAL A 62 -3.38 2.05 -7.92
CA VAL A 62 -3.75 1.99 -6.50
C VAL A 62 -5.06 1.23 -6.25
N GLU A 63 -5.83 0.97 -7.31
CA GLU A 63 -7.06 0.19 -7.27
C GLU A 63 -6.82 -1.30 -7.53
N GLY A 64 -5.62 -1.67 -7.99
CA GLY A 64 -5.23 -3.05 -8.26
C GLY A 64 -5.12 -3.89 -6.99
N GLU A 65 -5.52 -5.15 -7.07
CA GLU A 65 -5.49 -6.08 -5.92
C GLU A 65 -4.08 -6.28 -5.37
N GLY A 66 -3.06 -6.38 -6.24
CA GLY A 66 -1.67 -6.50 -5.80
C GLY A 66 -1.19 -5.30 -4.98
N PHE A 67 -1.61 -4.07 -5.35
CA PHE A 67 -1.27 -2.88 -4.59
C PHE A 67 -2.01 -2.85 -3.24
N LYS A 68 -3.28 -3.23 -3.21
CA LYS A 68 -4.05 -3.34 -1.95
C LYS A 68 -3.44 -4.36 -1.01
N GLU A 69 -2.98 -5.50 -1.52
CA GLU A 69 -2.37 -6.54 -0.70
C GLU A 69 -0.99 -6.12 -0.15
N LEU A 70 -0.21 -5.41 -0.96
CA LEU A 70 1.00 -4.74 -0.49
C LEU A 70 0.69 -3.78 0.66
N MET A 71 -0.30 -2.89 0.50
CA MET A 71 -0.68 -1.94 1.54
C MET A 71 -1.26 -2.62 2.78
N ARG A 72 -1.99 -3.73 2.63
CA ARG A 72 -2.51 -4.52 3.75
C ARG A 72 -1.37 -5.11 4.60
N THR A 73 -0.26 -5.47 3.97
CA THR A 73 0.95 -5.99 4.64
C THR A 73 1.75 -4.86 5.29
N LEU A 74 1.97 -3.76 4.57
CA LEU A 74 2.81 -2.65 5.04
C LEU A 74 2.11 -1.76 6.08
N GLU A 75 0.87 -1.37 5.82
CA GLU A 75 0.08 -0.46 6.67
C GLU A 75 -1.37 -0.99 6.77
N PRO A 76 -1.62 -2.03 7.59
CA PRO A 76 -2.90 -2.74 7.64
C PRO A 76 -4.12 -1.88 8.01
N GLY A 77 -3.90 -0.73 8.65
CA GLY A 77 -4.93 0.24 9.04
C GLY A 77 -5.17 1.36 8.02
N TYR A 78 -4.42 1.37 6.92
CA TYR A 78 -4.58 2.34 5.84
C TYR A 78 -5.53 1.81 4.77
N THR A 79 -6.54 2.60 4.43
CA THR A 79 -7.41 2.35 3.28
C THR A 79 -7.12 3.40 2.22
N VAL A 80 -6.79 2.94 1.01
CA VAL A 80 -6.52 3.83 -0.12
C VAL A 80 -7.78 4.68 -0.40
N PRO A 81 -7.70 6.01 -0.29
CA PRO A 81 -8.85 6.86 -0.56
C PRO A 81 -9.06 6.97 -2.08
N LYS A 82 -10.32 7.10 -2.51
CA LYS A 82 -10.65 7.37 -3.93
C LYS A 82 -10.10 8.72 -4.43
N THR A 83 -9.65 9.57 -3.53
CA THR A 83 -9.11 10.91 -3.80
C THR A 83 -7.63 10.93 -4.16
N VAL A 84 -6.98 9.76 -4.34
CA VAL A 84 -5.56 9.72 -4.77
C VAL A 84 -5.36 10.51 -6.08
N MET A 85 -6.33 10.45 -7.00
CA MET A 85 -6.32 11.26 -8.22
C MET A 85 -6.18 12.77 -7.94
N ASN A 86 -6.86 13.28 -6.91
CA ASN A 86 -6.78 14.69 -6.53
C ASN A 86 -5.39 15.03 -5.98
N ALA A 87 -4.77 14.12 -5.22
CA ALA A 87 -3.42 14.31 -4.69
C ALA A 87 -2.38 14.32 -5.83
N VAL A 88 -2.52 13.43 -6.82
CA VAL A 88 -1.68 13.40 -8.03
C VAL A 88 -1.83 14.70 -8.82
N ASN A 89 -3.06 15.17 -9.05
CA ASN A 89 -3.31 16.43 -9.74
C ASN A 89 -2.72 17.64 -9.00
N ALA A 90 -2.89 17.70 -7.67
CA ALA A 90 -2.32 18.76 -6.86
C ALA A 90 -0.78 18.82 -6.98
N LYS A 91 -0.11 17.66 -6.92
CA LYS A 91 1.35 17.55 -7.14
C LYS A 91 1.75 18.06 -8.52
N TYR A 92 1.07 17.60 -9.58
CA TYR A 92 1.32 18.06 -10.95
C TYR A 92 1.21 19.58 -11.08
N THR A 93 0.16 20.19 -10.53
CA THR A 93 -0.04 21.65 -10.60
C THR A 93 1.05 22.43 -9.88
N SER A 94 1.53 21.95 -8.72
CA SER A 94 2.62 22.58 -7.97
C SER A 94 3.94 22.50 -8.73
N THR A 95 4.31 21.31 -9.21
CA THR A 95 5.53 21.10 -9.99
C THR A 95 5.51 21.90 -11.29
N ARG A 96 4.38 21.95 -11.99
CA ARG A 96 4.22 22.80 -13.19
C ARG A 96 4.41 24.28 -12.87
N ALA A 97 3.89 24.77 -11.74
CA ALA A 97 4.03 26.16 -11.34
C ALA A 97 5.48 26.52 -11.00
N GLU A 98 6.24 25.58 -10.42
CA GLU A 98 7.68 25.75 -10.15
C GLU A 98 8.52 25.81 -11.43
N ILE A 99 8.18 24.99 -12.44
CA ILE A 99 8.91 24.94 -13.72
C ILE A 99 8.56 26.14 -14.62
N SER A 100 7.36 26.72 -14.48
CA SER A 100 6.91 27.86 -15.29
C SER A 100 7.48 29.22 -14.82
N LYS A 101 8.34 29.22 -13.80
CA LYS A 101 9.00 30.42 -13.23
C LYS A 101 10.39 30.60 -13.81
#